data_AF-A0A7S2XU97-F1
#
_entry.id   AF-A0A7S2XU97-F1
#
_cell.length_a   1.000
_cell.length_b   1.000
_cell.length_c   1.000
_cell.angle_alpha   90.00
_cell.angle_beta   90.00
_cell.angle_gamma   90.00
#
_symmetry.space_group_name_H-M   'P 1'
#
loop_
_entity.id
_entity.type
_entity.pdbx_description
1 polymer ?
#
loop_
_entity_poly.entity_id
_entity_poly.type
_entity_poly.pdbx_seq_one_letter_code
_entity_poly.pdbx_strand_id
1 'polypeptide(L)'
;PLANQTRTIPVLFFPAMKGDTPLNEHNNMTTATIRFGVTVDRTACVNDLKLAMSKLSGIPVSRLAICDVYQHGIYQILPDAKNVSEIRPEDVTAAYEVDPYTSTTIHAVTGHCYISDSSEMAFDDESAAEMSSTSKTLFGQPFITSFPHDLTCRQVWDHTWLQVRRMVLPLLSR
;
A
#
# COMPACT_ATOMS: atom_id res chain seq x y z
N PRO A 1 -14.49 28.89 23.52
CA PRO A 1 -14.73 27.52 23.02
C PRO A 1 -14.04 27.34 21.65
N LEU A 2 -12.86 26.72 21.61
CA LEU A 2 -12.26 26.33 20.34
C LEU A 2 -13.15 25.22 19.77
N ALA A 3 -13.81 25.48 18.65
CA ALA A 3 -14.50 24.44 17.91
C ALA A 3 -13.47 23.39 17.52
N ASN A 4 -13.69 22.13 17.90
CA ASN A 4 -12.89 21.00 17.44
C ASN A 4 -12.95 20.98 15.91
N GLN A 5 -11.90 21.48 15.28
CA GLN A 5 -11.88 21.70 13.85
C GLN A 5 -11.52 20.36 13.20
N THR A 6 -12.47 19.71 12.53
CA THR A 6 -12.25 18.41 11.87
C THR A 6 -11.59 18.55 10.49
N ARG A 7 -10.82 17.55 10.08
CA ARG A 7 -10.21 17.41 8.75
C ARG A 7 -10.77 16.14 8.09
N THR A 8 -11.22 16.25 6.84
CA THR A 8 -11.52 15.09 6.01
C THR A 8 -10.32 14.75 5.15
N ILE A 9 -9.85 13.51 5.22
CA ILE A 9 -8.71 13.00 4.48
C ILE A 9 -9.23 11.99 3.44
N PRO A 10 -8.99 12.22 2.13
CA PRO A 10 -9.26 11.21 1.12
C PRO A 10 -8.26 10.06 1.26
N VAL A 11 -8.76 8.85 1.43
CA VAL A 11 -7.93 7.64 1.57
C VAL A 11 -8.28 6.66 0.45
N LEU A 12 -7.26 6.26 -0.32
CA LEU A 12 -7.37 5.14 -1.27
C LEU A 12 -7.12 3.83 -0.53
N PHE A 13 -8.16 3.02 -0.35
CA PHE A 13 -8.07 1.75 0.36
C PHE A 13 -7.92 0.56 -0.60
N PHE A 14 -6.96 -0.30 -0.28
CA PHE A 14 -6.60 -1.51 -1.01
C PHE A 14 -6.78 -2.73 -0.09
N PRO A 15 -7.89 -3.49 -0.21
CA PRO A 15 -8.15 -4.69 0.59
C PRO A 15 -7.17 -5.81 0.22
N ALA A 16 -6.93 -6.82 1.07
CA ALA A 16 -5.98 -7.89 0.76
C ALA A 16 -6.49 -8.78 -0.41
N MET A 17 -5.61 -9.16 -1.34
CA MET A 17 -5.96 -10.17 -2.36
C MET A 17 -5.77 -11.55 -1.74
N LYS A 18 -6.85 -12.33 -1.65
CA LYS A 18 -6.81 -13.73 -1.22
C LYS A 18 -6.65 -14.62 -2.45
N GLY A 19 -5.64 -15.49 -2.42
CA GLY A 19 -5.19 -16.32 -3.56
C GLY A 19 -6.27 -17.21 -4.19
N ASP A 20 -7.33 -17.51 -3.44
CA ASP A 20 -8.40 -18.43 -3.85
C ASP A 20 -9.54 -17.75 -4.60
N THR A 21 -9.47 -16.45 -4.88
CA THR A 21 -10.58 -15.75 -5.57
C THR A 21 -10.49 -16.01 -7.08
N PRO A 22 -11.40 -16.83 -7.68
CA PRO A 22 -11.37 -17.10 -9.10
C PRO A 22 -11.64 -15.82 -9.90
N LEU A 23 -10.96 -15.67 -11.03
CA LEU A 23 -11.08 -14.49 -11.91
C LEU A 23 -12.49 -14.26 -12.49
N ASN A 24 -13.35 -15.27 -12.46
CA ASN A 24 -14.57 -15.32 -13.25
C ASN A 24 -15.88 -15.24 -12.45
N GLU A 25 -15.85 -15.11 -11.13
CA GLU A 25 -17.08 -15.13 -10.35
C GLU A 25 -17.56 -13.73 -9.96
N HIS A 26 -18.85 -13.48 -10.20
CA HIS A 26 -19.64 -12.32 -9.78
C HIS A 26 -19.76 -12.22 -8.23
N ASN A 27 -18.68 -12.48 -7.50
CA ASN A 27 -18.63 -12.37 -6.05
C ASN A 27 -18.17 -10.97 -5.66
N ASN A 28 -19.09 -10.25 -5.03
CA ASN A 28 -18.93 -8.90 -4.49
C ASN A 28 -18.00 -8.83 -3.26
N MET A 29 -16.79 -9.39 -3.35
CA MET A 29 -15.69 -9.05 -2.43
C MET A 29 -14.67 -8.25 -3.23
N THR A 30 -14.90 -6.94 -3.26
CA THR A 30 -14.27 -5.99 -4.18
C THR A 30 -12.75 -5.98 -4.00
N THR A 31 -12.02 -6.67 -4.88
CA THR A 31 -10.57 -6.48 -5.08
C THR A 31 -10.24 -5.08 -5.64
N ALA A 32 -11.27 -4.34 -6.04
CA ALA A 32 -11.20 -2.97 -6.49
C ALA A 32 -10.78 -2.02 -5.36
N THR A 33 -9.98 -1.02 -5.72
CA THR A 33 -9.64 0.09 -4.84
C THR A 33 -10.90 0.86 -4.45
N ILE A 34 -11.05 1.17 -3.17
CA ILE A 34 -12.18 1.94 -2.62
C ILE A 34 -11.67 3.32 -2.20
N ARG A 35 -12.46 4.37 -2.44
CA ARG A 35 -12.14 5.73 -1.97
C ARG A 35 -12.99 6.07 -0.76
N PHE A 36 -12.35 6.35 0.37
CA PHE A 36 -13.01 6.83 1.57
C PHE A 36 -12.70 8.31 1.80
N GLY A 37 -13.69 9.06 2.30
CA GLY A 37 -13.47 10.37 2.91
C GLY A 37 -13.52 10.22 4.42
N VAL A 38 -12.36 10.17 5.08
CA VAL A 38 -12.29 9.89 6.52
C VAL A 38 -12.17 11.18 7.29
N THR A 39 -13.16 11.48 8.13
CA THR A 39 -13.19 12.70 8.93
C THR A 39 -12.71 12.42 10.36
N VAL A 40 -11.69 13.16 10.78
CA VAL A 40 -11.07 13.09 12.12
C VAL A 40 -10.80 14.49 12.67
N ASP A 41 -10.54 14.62 13.97
CA ASP A 41 -10.11 15.90 14.55
C ASP A 41 -8.74 16.33 13.98
N ARG A 42 -8.52 17.63 13.77
CA ARG A 42 -7.22 18.12 13.25
C ARG A 42 -6.04 17.78 14.15
N THR A 43 -6.28 17.62 15.45
CA THR A 43 -5.25 17.25 16.44
C THR A 43 -5.08 15.74 16.59
N ALA A 44 -5.86 14.93 15.86
CA ALA A 44 -5.80 13.48 15.92
C ALA A 44 -4.47 12.94 15.39
N CYS A 45 -4.19 11.68 15.69
CA CYS A 45 -3.04 10.96 15.18
C CYS A 45 -3.44 9.94 14.10
N VAL A 46 -2.45 9.36 13.41
CA VAL A 46 -2.70 8.32 12.39
C VAL A 46 -3.43 7.11 12.96
N ASN A 47 -3.25 6.76 14.24
CA ASN A 47 -4.02 5.69 14.86
C ASN A 47 -5.54 6.01 14.91
N ASP A 48 -5.92 7.26 15.17
CA ASP A 48 -7.33 7.68 15.13
C ASP A 48 -7.90 7.59 13.71
N LEU A 49 -7.08 7.95 12.70
CA LEU A 49 -7.42 7.75 11.30
C LEU A 49 -7.62 6.27 10.97
N LYS A 50 -6.76 5.37 11.48
CA LYS A 50 -6.91 3.92 11.33
C LYS A 50 -8.18 3.40 12.02
N LEU A 51 -8.52 3.90 13.20
CA LEU A 51 -9.75 3.54 13.92
C LEU A 51 -11.00 3.96 13.13
N ALA A 52 -11.01 5.17 12.57
CA ALA A 52 -12.10 5.64 11.72
C ALA A 52 -12.20 4.83 10.42
N MET A 53 -11.06 4.55 9.78
CA MET A 53 -10.97 3.66 8.63
C MET A 53 -11.49 2.24 8.94
N SER A 54 -11.10 1.66 10.07
CA SER A 54 -11.51 0.33 10.51
C SER A 54 -13.02 0.19 10.63
N LYS A 55 -13.70 1.23 11.12
CA LYS A 55 -15.17 1.29 11.17
C LYS A 55 -15.82 1.32 9.77
N LEU A 56 -15.16 1.96 8.80
CA LEU A 56 -15.65 2.09 7.42
C LEU A 56 -15.38 0.82 6.59
N SER A 57 -14.20 0.21 6.74
CA SER A 57 -13.76 -0.92 5.93
C SER A 57 -14.06 -2.29 6.56
N GLY A 58 -14.32 -2.35 7.87
CA GLY A 58 -14.44 -3.60 8.63
C GLY A 58 -13.09 -4.30 8.90
N ILE A 59 -11.97 -3.71 8.49
CA ILE A 59 -10.63 -4.27 8.68
C ILE A 59 -10.07 -3.85 10.04
N PRO A 60 -9.50 -4.77 10.84
CA PRO A 60 -8.85 -4.43 12.11
C PRO A 60 -7.73 -3.39 11.93
N VAL A 61 -7.60 -2.46 12.89
CA VAL A 61 -6.52 -1.45 12.90
C VAL A 61 -5.13 -2.05 12.75
N SER A 62 -4.88 -3.21 13.36
CA SER A 62 -3.60 -3.93 13.30
C SER A 62 -3.24 -4.43 11.90
N ARG A 63 -4.23 -4.49 10.98
CA ARG A 63 -4.07 -4.89 9.58
C ARG A 63 -4.10 -3.69 8.63
N LEU A 64 -4.11 -2.46 9.13
CA LEU A 64 -4.13 -1.25 8.30
C LEU A 64 -2.76 -0.56 8.29
N ALA A 65 -2.13 -0.53 7.13
CA ALA A 65 -0.94 0.28 6.86
C ALA A 65 -1.36 1.56 6.11
N ILE A 66 -1.36 2.70 6.81
CA ILE A 66 -1.59 4.02 6.17
C ILE A 66 -0.25 4.51 5.64
N CYS A 67 -0.23 4.88 4.37
CA CYS A 67 0.98 5.21 3.63
C CYS A 67 0.83 6.55 2.93
N ASP A 68 1.96 7.20 2.79
CA ASP A 68 2.15 8.37 1.96
C ASP A 68 2.68 7.91 0.60
N VAL A 69 1.96 8.20 -0.47
CA VAL A 69 2.35 7.81 -1.83
C VAL A 69 2.69 9.06 -2.62
N TYR A 70 3.94 9.13 -3.07
CA TYR A 70 4.51 10.22 -3.84
C TYR A 70 5.25 9.67 -5.06
N GLN A 71 5.04 10.28 -6.24
CA GLN A 71 5.68 9.88 -7.50
C GLN A 71 5.70 8.36 -7.75
N HIS A 72 4.56 7.69 -7.58
CA HIS A 72 4.40 6.24 -7.79
C HIS A 72 5.16 5.33 -6.79
N GLY A 73 5.75 5.88 -5.74
CA GLY A 73 6.39 5.14 -4.65
C GLY A 73 5.68 5.35 -3.31
N ILE A 74 5.76 4.35 -2.42
CA ILE A 74 5.42 4.56 -1.01
C ILE A 74 6.60 5.30 -0.38
N TYR A 75 6.41 6.59 -0.09
CA TYR A 75 7.42 7.44 0.53
C TYR A 75 7.65 7.03 1.99
N GLN A 76 6.56 6.77 2.71
CA GLN A 76 6.60 6.30 4.09
C GLN A 76 5.32 5.55 4.46
N ILE A 77 5.45 4.56 5.33
CA ILE A 77 4.32 4.07 6.14
C ILE A 77 4.21 5.04 7.32
N LEU A 78 3.05 5.68 7.48
CA LEU A 78 2.87 6.72 8.48
C LEU A 78 2.87 6.11 9.90
N PRO A 79 3.71 6.61 10.82
CA PRO A 79 3.70 6.17 12.21
C PRO A 79 2.36 6.49 12.89
N ASP A 80 1.89 5.60 13.77
CA ASP A 80 0.60 5.76 14.47
C ASP A 80 0.49 7.05 15.27
N ALA A 81 1.60 7.53 15.83
CA ALA A 81 1.67 8.76 16.63
C ALA A 81 1.76 10.04 15.78
N LYS A 82 1.99 9.94 14.46
CA LYS A 82 2.11 11.12 13.59
C LYS A 82 0.79 11.89 13.57
N ASN A 83 0.87 13.20 13.65
CA ASN A 83 -0.32 14.03 13.66
C ASN A 83 -0.96 14.06 12.26
N VAL A 84 -2.29 13.95 12.18
CA VAL A 84 -2.99 13.97 10.89
C VAL A 84 -2.88 15.32 10.19
N SER A 85 -2.58 16.41 10.90
CA SER A 85 -2.31 17.72 10.30
C SER A 85 -1.01 17.75 9.47
N GLU A 86 -0.06 16.86 9.76
CA GLU A 86 1.22 16.74 9.05
C GLU A 86 1.11 15.89 7.77
N ILE A 87 -0.04 15.25 7.52
CA ILE A 87 -0.30 14.56 6.26
C ILE A 87 -0.49 15.63 5.18
N ARG A 88 0.33 15.57 4.15
CA ARG A 88 0.33 16.51 3.03
C ARG A 88 -0.90 16.30 2.14
N PRO A 89 -1.69 17.35 1.85
CA PRO A 89 -2.88 17.21 0.99
C PRO A 89 -2.55 16.92 -0.48
N GLU A 90 -1.33 17.24 -0.93
CA GLU A 90 -0.82 16.98 -2.28
C GLU A 90 -0.43 15.51 -2.52
N ASP A 91 -0.10 14.79 -1.44
CA ASP A 91 0.31 13.40 -1.51
C ASP A 91 -0.92 12.47 -1.45
N VAL A 92 -0.80 11.30 -2.07
CA VAL A 92 -1.87 10.32 -2.05
C VAL A 92 -1.79 9.53 -0.76
N THR A 93 -2.76 9.74 0.14
CA THR A 93 -2.91 8.88 1.32
C THR A 93 -3.52 7.55 0.91
N ALA A 94 -2.75 6.47 1.03
CA ALA A 94 -3.18 5.11 0.71
C ALA A 94 -3.29 4.26 1.99
N ALA A 95 -4.26 3.36 2.05
CA ALA A 95 -4.40 2.38 3.12
C ALA A 95 -4.35 0.98 2.52
N TYR A 96 -3.38 0.17 2.93
CA TYR A 96 -3.27 -1.23 2.53
C TYR A 96 -3.70 -2.13 3.67
N GLU A 97 -4.52 -3.14 3.35
CA GLU A 97 -4.69 -4.27 4.26
C GLU A 97 -3.43 -5.14 4.20
N VAL A 98 -2.79 -5.33 5.36
CA VAL A 98 -1.60 -6.16 5.55
C VAL A 98 -1.86 -7.22 6.60
N ASP A 99 -1.02 -8.25 6.64
CA ASP A 99 -1.07 -9.17 7.79
C ASP A 99 -0.57 -8.47 9.06
N PRO A 100 -0.87 -9.00 10.26
CA PRO A 100 -0.30 -8.47 11.49
C PRO A 100 1.22 -8.52 11.46
N TYR A 101 1.86 -7.49 11.99
CA TYR A 101 3.30 -7.47 12.21
C TYR A 101 3.66 -8.54 13.27
N THR A 102 4.36 -9.59 12.85
CA THR A 102 4.86 -10.66 13.72
C THR A 102 6.33 -10.93 13.43
N SER A 103 7.02 -11.67 14.31
CA SER A 103 8.42 -12.07 14.09
C SER A 103 8.61 -13.00 12.90
N THR A 104 7.53 -13.56 12.34
CA THR A 104 7.56 -14.53 11.25
C THR A 104 7.00 -13.99 9.94
N THR A 105 6.58 -12.72 9.92
CA THR A 105 5.95 -12.08 8.75
C THR A 105 6.89 -11.04 8.15
N ILE A 106 7.10 -11.12 6.84
CA ILE A 106 7.77 -10.10 6.05
C ILE A 106 6.72 -9.21 5.39
N HIS A 107 6.94 -7.90 5.44
CA HIS A 107 6.15 -6.90 4.71
C HIS A 107 7.00 -6.30 3.60
N ALA A 108 6.68 -6.62 2.35
CA ALA A 108 7.38 -6.09 1.20
C ALA A 108 6.66 -4.83 0.69
N VAL A 109 7.40 -3.73 0.58
CA VAL A 109 6.97 -2.52 -0.15
C VAL A 109 7.37 -2.72 -1.60
N THR A 110 6.41 -2.69 -2.51
CA THR A 110 6.63 -3.00 -3.93
C THR A 110 6.17 -1.84 -4.81
N GLY A 111 7.02 -1.45 -5.75
CA GLY A 111 6.72 -0.47 -6.78
C GLY A 111 6.99 -1.04 -8.18
N HIS A 112 6.55 -0.32 -9.21
CA HIS A 112 6.78 -0.68 -10.60
C HIS A 112 7.78 0.27 -11.21
N CYS A 113 8.75 -0.25 -11.95
CA CYS A 113 9.73 0.54 -12.67
C CYS A 113 9.89 0.03 -14.10
N TYR A 114 10.23 0.93 -15.02
CA TYR A 114 10.74 0.53 -16.32
C TYR A 114 12.19 0.03 -16.16
N ILE A 115 12.46 -1.13 -16.73
CA ILE A 115 13.83 -1.67 -16.85
C ILE A 115 14.42 -1.07 -18.11
N SER A 116 15.50 -0.29 -17.99
CA SER A 116 16.29 0.15 -19.14
C SER A 116 17.39 -0.87 -19.43
N ASP A 117 17.80 -1.00 -20.70
CA ASP A 117 18.84 -1.94 -21.14
C ASP A 117 20.18 -1.78 -20.38
N SER A 118 20.45 -0.62 -19.79
CA SER A 118 21.62 -0.37 -18.94
C SER A 118 21.56 -1.01 -17.54
N SER A 119 20.40 -1.54 -17.12
CA SER A 119 20.15 -2.02 -15.75
C SER A 119 20.21 -3.55 -15.59
N GLU A 120 20.34 -4.31 -16.69
CA GLU A 120 20.58 -5.77 -16.64
C GLU A 120 21.90 -6.11 -15.93
N MET A 121 22.85 -5.17 -15.91
CA MET A 121 24.17 -5.31 -15.30
C MET A 121 24.20 -5.02 -13.78
N ALA A 122 23.08 -4.62 -13.16
CA ALA A 122 23.04 -4.09 -11.79
C ALA A 122 22.46 -5.04 -10.73
N PHE A 123 22.09 -6.27 -11.10
CA PHE A 123 21.59 -7.27 -10.13
C PHE A 123 22.70 -8.01 -9.37
N ASP A 124 23.98 -7.82 -9.77
CA ASP A 124 25.13 -8.55 -9.21
C ASP A 124 25.98 -7.73 -8.22
N ASP A 125 25.68 -6.45 -7.99
CA ASP A 125 26.52 -5.60 -7.15
C ASP A 125 25.84 -5.25 -5.81
N GLU A 126 26.44 -5.75 -4.73
CA GLU A 126 26.07 -5.50 -3.32
C GLU A 126 26.16 -4.01 -2.94
N SER A 127 26.72 -3.18 -3.83
CA SER A 127 26.74 -1.71 -3.75
C SER A 127 25.47 -0.99 -4.27
N ALA A 128 24.53 -1.72 -4.89
CA ALA A 128 23.30 -1.15 -5.47
C ALA A 128 22.29 -0.62 -4.44
N ALA A 129 22.53 -0.84 -3.15
CA ALA A 129 21.71 -0.28 -2.07
C ALA A 129 21.90 1.24 -1.89
N GLU A 130 23.06 1.79 -2.30
CA GLU A 130 23.39 3.20 -2.07
C GLU A 130 23.63 4.02 -3.35
N MET A 131 23.65 3.40 -4.55
CA MET A 131 24.00 4.10 -5.78
C MET A 131 22.80 4.27 -6.74
N SER A 132 22.33 5.52 -6.78
CA SER A 132 21.59 6.18 -7.86
C SER A 132 20.06 5.99 -7.91
N SER A 133 19.38 6.94 -7.29
CA SER A 133 18.05 7.48 -7.65
C SER A 133 17.94 8.04 -9.09
N THR A 134 18.85 7.66 -9.99
CA THR A 134 18.98 8.16 -11.36
C THR A 134 18.99 6.97 -12.32
N SER A 135 17.79 6.49 -12.72
CA SER A 135 17.48 5.78 -13.99
C SER A 135 16.17 4.98 -13.94
N LYS A 136 15.66 4.64 -12.76
CA LYS A 136 14.40 3.87 -12.65
C LYS A 136 13.19 4.81 -12.67
N THR A 137 12.51 4.87 -13.81
CA THR A 137 11.23 5.58 -13.93
C THR A 137 10.12 4.74 -13.28
N LEU A 138 9.64 5.18 -12.11
CA LEU A 138 8.51 4.55 -11.43
C LEU A 138 7.18 4.85 -12.14
N PHE A 139 6.24 3.91 -12.08
CA PHE A 139 4.90 4.12 -12.61
C PHE A 139 3.83 3.34 -11.83
N GLY A 140 2.57 3.61 -12.11
CA GLY A 140 1.44 2.89 -11.53
C GLY A 140 1.20 3.21 -10.05
N GLN A 141 0.55 2.29 -9.36
CA GLN A 141 0.24 2.40 -7.94
C GLN A 141 1.13 1.42 -7.18
N PRO A 142 1.97 1.84 -6.23
CA PRO A 142 2.73 0.91 -5.41
C PRO A 142 1.81 0.10 -4.49
N PHE A 143 2.31 -0.98 -3.89
CA PHE A 143 1.53 -1.77 -2.94
C PHE A 143 2.41 -2.35 -1.83
N ILE A 144 1.78 -2.78 -0.74
CA ILE A 144 2.41 -3.57 0.31
C ILE A 144 1.83 -4.98 0.25
N THR A 145 2.68 -5.99 0.38
CA THR A 145 2.25 -7.39 0.51
C THR A 145 2.94 -8.07 1.69
N SER A 146 2.24 -9.02 2.30
CA SER A 146 2.70 -9.74 3.48
C SER A 146 2.82 -11.23 3.20
N PHE A 147 3.91 -11.84 3.66
CA PHE A 147 4.12 -13.28 3.53
C PHE A 147 5.02 -13.83 4.65
N PRO A 148 4.97 -15.15 4.92
CA PRO A 148 5.87 -15.80 5.87
C PRO A 148 7.34 -15.66 5.48
N HIS A 149 8.22 -15.52 6.48
CA HIS A 149 9.66 -15.38 6.26
C HIS A 149 10.37 -16.63 5.72
N ASP A 150 9.73 -17.80 5.77
CA ASP A 150 10.28 -19.09 5.37
C ASP A 150 9.95 -19.48 3.91
N LEU A 151 9.46 -18.54 3.11
CA LEU A 151 9.20 -18.74 1.69
C LEU A 151 10.48 -18.73 0.85
N THR A 152 10.50 -19.58 -0.18
CA THR A 152 11.51 -19.53 -1.25
C THR A 152 11.34 -18.28 -2.12
N CYS A 153 12.40 -17.84 -2.81
CA CYS A 153 12.33 -16.73 -3.76
C CYS A 153 11.23 -16.94 -4.82
N ARG A 154 11.01 -18.18 -5.26
CA ARG A 154 9.96 -18.51 -6.23
C ARG A 154 8.55 -18.27 -5.65
N GLN A 155 8.32 -18.68 -4.40
CA GLN A 155 7.04 -18.44 -3.73
C GLN A 155 6.80 -16.95 -3.47
N VAL A 156 7.85 -16.19 -3.12
CA VAL A 156 7.76 -14.72 -3.00
C VAL A 156 7.42 -14.08 -4.34
N TRP A 157 8.05 -14.53 -5.43
CA TRP A 157 7.75 -14.06 -6.79
C TRP A 157 6.29 -14.32 -7.16
N ASP A 158 5.82 -15.57 -7.03
CA ASP A 158 4.46 -15.95 -7.36
C ASP A 158 3.44 -15.16 -6.49
N HIS A 159 3.72 -14.99 -5.20
CA HIS A 159 2.90 -14.18 -4.28
C HIS A 159 2.84 -12.71 -4.68
N THR A 160 3.97 -12.11 -5.04
CA THR A 160 4.05 -10.70 -5.49
C THR A 160 3.25 -10.52 -6.78
N TRP A 161 3.39 -11.45 -7.73
CA TRP A 161 2.67 -11.39 -9.01
C TRP A 161 1.15 -11.47 -8.85
N LEU A 162 0.66 -12.19 -7.84
CA LEU A 162 -0.78 -12.19 -7.51
C LEU A 162 -1.31 -10.79 -7.19
N GLN A 163 -0.53 -9.94 -6.51
CA GLN A 163 -0.95 -8.57 -6.20
C GLN A 163 -0.95 -7.67 -7.44
N VAL A 164 0.02 -7.84 -8.35
CA VAL A 164 0.12 -7.10 -9.61
C VAL A 164 -1.15 -7.26 -10.47
N ARG A 165 -1.84 -8.40 -10.36
CA ARG A 165 -3.11 -8.65 -11.08
C ARG A 165 -4.12 -7.53 -10.92
N ARG A 166 -4.17 -6.83 -9.78
CA ARG A 166 -5.08 -5.68 -9.54
C ARG A 166 -4.98 -4.58 -10.60
N MET A 167 -3.82 -4.43 -11.22
CA MET A 167 -3.53 -3.34 -12.16
C MET A 167 -3.85 -3.71 -13.61
N VAL A 168 -3.94 -5.01 -13.91
CA VAL A 168 -4.22 -5.54 -15.25
C VAL A 168 -5.65 -6.05 -15.39
N LEU A 169 -6.32 -6.41 -14.29
CA LEU A 169 -7.70 -6.89 -14.30
C LEU A 169 -8.75 -5.89 -14.84
N PRO A 170 -8.67 -4.58 -14.56
CA PRO A 170 -9.60 -3.61 -15.13
C PRO A 170 -9.58 -3.53 -16.67
N LEU A 171 -8.57 -4.13 -17.32
CA LEU A 171 -8.43 -4.16 -18.78
C LEU A 171 -9.13 -5.36 -19.44
N LEU A 172 -9.54 -6.38 -18.67
CA LEU A 172 -10.17 -7.61 -19.19
C LEU A 172 -11.70 -7.57 -19.18
N SER A 173 -12.29 -6.51 -18.63
CA SER A 173 -13.73 -6.30 -18.51
C SER A 173 -14.26 -5.19 -19.43
N ARG A 174 -13.62 -4.99 -20.59
CA ARG A 174 -14.11 -4.12 -21.68
C ARG A 174 -14.44 -4.93 -22.92
#